data_AF-A0A929CA50-F1
#
_entry.id   AF-A0A929CA50-F1
#
_cell.length_a   1.000
_cell.length_b   1.000
_cell.length_c   1.000
_cell.angle_alpha   90.00
_cell.angle_beta   90.00
_cell.angle_gamma   90.00
#
_symmetry.space_group_name_H-M   'P 1'
#
loop_
_entity.id
_entity.type
_entity.pdbx_description
1 polymer ?
#
loop_
_entity_poly.entity_id
_entity_poly.type
_entity_poly.pdbx_seq_one_letter_code
_entity_poly.pdbx_strand_id
1 'polypeptide(L)'
;MLNKIFFIKLVHTFIFVFMVACLIYILYSGITKIFNWFLLLALITILIEGMVILLNKGRCPLTSLAEKYGAEKGTITDIFLPKVIARNLFRVSLFLFIAELGLLGIRYFIG
;
A
#
# COMPACT_ATOMS: atom_id res chain seq x y z
N MET A 1 17.96 -11.43 19.07
CA MET A 1 17.55 -11.61 17.66
C MET A 1 16.13 -11.11 17.36
N LEU A 2 15.28 -10.79 18.35
CA LEU A 2 13.93 -10.25 18.11
C LEU A 2 13.88 -8.80 17.57
N ASN A 3 14.85 -7.93 17.88
CA ASN A 3 14.77 -6.50 17.54
C ASN A 3 14.73 -6.21 16.03
N LYS A 4 15.41 -7.01 15.20
CA LYS A 4 15.43 -6.79 13.74
C LYS A 4 14.08 -7.06 13.10
N ILE A 5 13.39 -8.12 13.53
CA ILE A 5 12.07 -8.49 13.02
C ILE A 5 11.02 -7.46 13.49
N PHE A 6 11.11 -7.03 14.75
CA PHE A 6 10.24 -5.97 15.29
C PHE A 6 10.40 -4.66 14.52
N PHE A 7 11.64 -4.25 14.21
CA PHE A 7 11.91 -3.06 13.41
C PHE A 7 11.32 -3.15 12.01
N ILE A 8 11.47 -4.30 11.33
CA ILE A 8 10.86 -4.54 10.01
C ILE A 8 9.33 -4.43 10.09
N LYS A 9 8.69 -4.97 11.14
CA LYS A 9 7.24 -4.87 11.34
C LYS A 9 6.80 -3.42 11.58
N LEU A 10 7.55 -2.66 12.38
CA LEU A 10 7.24 -1.26 12.68
C LEU A 10 7.33 -0.41 11.40
N VAL A 11 8.43 -0.54 10.65
CA VAL A 11 8.62 0.13 9.36
C VAL A 11 7.50 -0.25 8.39
N HIS A 12 7.15 -1.53 8.30
CA HIS A 12 6.08 -1.97 7.40
C HIS A 12 4.72 -1.39 7.79
N THR A 13 4.41 -1.31 9.08
CA THR A 13 3.18 -0.68 9.60
C THR A 13 3.13 0.80 9.25
N PHE A 14 4.25 1.49 9.41
CA PHE A 14 4.37 2.90 9.09
C PHE A 14 4.15 3.17 7.60
N ILE A 15 4.77 2.37 6.73
CA ILE A 15 4.53 2.42 5.28
C ILE A 15 3.06 2.15 4.98
N PHE A 16 2.44 1.14 5.60
CA PHE A 16 1.03 0.84 5.40
C PHE A 16 0.12 2.03 5.74
N VAL A 17 0.30 2.65 6.91
CA VAL A 17 -0.48 3.84 7.32
C VAL A 17 -0.26 4.99 6.35
N PHE A 18 0.97 5.22 5.92
CA PHE A 18 1.30 6.24 4.92
C PHE A 18 0.57 6.01 3.60
N MET A 19 0.52 4.76 3.12
CA MET A 19 -0.18 4.41 1.87
C MET A 19 -1.69 4.59 1.97
N VAL A 20 -2.28 4.25 3.12
CA VAL A 20 -3.70 4.52 3.38
C VAL A 20 -3.98 6.03 3.40
N ALA A 21 -3.09 6.83 3.99
CA ALA A 21 -3.21 8.29 3.96
C ALA A 21 -3.12 8.83 2.52
N CYS A 22 -2.24 8.29 1.68
CA CYS A 22 -2.16 8.63 0.26
C CYS A 22 -3.46 8.32 -0.50
N LEU A 23 -4.08 7.15 -0.30
CA LEU A 23 -5.38 6.81 -0.90
C LEU A 23 -6.46 7.81 -0.50
N ILE A 24 -6.59 8.08 0.80
CA ILE A 24 -7.56 9.07 1.32
C ILE A 24 -7.31 10.45 0.69
N TYR A 25 -6.05 10.84 0.54
CA TYR A 25 -5.68 12.11 -0.09
C TYR A 25 -6.05 12.16 -1.59
N ILE A 26 -5.85 11.08 -2.34
CA ILE A 26 -6.26 10.98 -3.75
C ILE A 26 -7.78 11.11 -3.87
N LEU A 27 -8.53 10.40 -3.03
CA LEU A 27 -10.00 10.52 -2.98
C LEU A 27 -10.44 11.95 -2.65
N TYR A 28 -9.81 12.58 -1.66
CA TYR A 28 -10.07 13.97 -1.28
C TYR A 28 -9.77 14.95 -2.43
N SER A 29 -8.63 14.80 -3.10
CA SER A 29 -8.26 15.58 -4.28
C SER A 29 -9.23 15.37 -5.43
N GLY A 30 -9.71 14.14 -5.64
CA GLY A 30 -10.77 13.84 -6.60
C GLY A 30 -12.05 14.62 -6.27
N ILE A 31 -12.49 14.61 -5.02
CA ILE A 31 -13.72 15.31 -4.58
C ILE A 31 -13.57 16.84 -4.61
N THR A 32 -12.41 17.38 -4.28
CA THR A 32 -12.15 18.83 -4.23
C THR A 32 -11.65 19.42 -5.54
N LYS A 33 -11.34 18.58 -6.55
CA LYS A 33 -10.72 18.97 -7.84
C LYS A 33 -9.37 19.67 -7.67
N ILE A 34 -8.64 19.39 -6.59
CA ILE A 34 -7.34 19.98 -6.32
C ILE A 34 -6.24 19.07 -6.88
N PHE A 35 -5.71 19.46 -8.03
CA PHE A 35 -4.60 18.77 -8.71
C PHE A 35 -3.27 19.42 -8.33
N ASN A 36 -2.67 18.96 -7.24
CA ASN A 36 -1.36 19.43 -6.76
C ASN A 36 -0.25 18.41 -7.07
N TRP A 37 1.01 18.85 -7.03
CA TRP A 37 2.18 17.96 -7.11
C TRP A 37 2.14 16.82 -6.09
N PHE A 38 1.55 17.05 -4.90
CA PHE A 38 1.33 16.01 -3.89
C PHE A 38 0.43 14.87 -4.35
N LEU A 39 -0.56 15.15 -5.22
CA LEU A 39 -1.44 14.13 -5.79
C LEU A 39 -0.64 13.20 -6.71
N LEU A 40 0.19 13.80 -7.58
CA LEU A 40 1.08 13.05 -8.47
C LEU A 40 2.04 12.16 -7.67
N LEU A 41 2.62 12.71 -6.60
CA LEU A 41 3.52 11.95 -5.73
C LEU A 41 2.79 10.77 -5.07
N ALA A 42 1.60 10.99 -4.52
CA ALA A 42 0.77 9.94 -3.92
C ALA A 42 0.42 8.82 -4.93
N LEU A 43 0.04 9.21 -6.16
CA LEU A 43 -0.24 8.27 -7.25
C LEU A 43 0.99 7.42 -7.60
N ILE A 44 2.14 8.05 -7.78
CA ILE A 44 3.40 7.35 -8.12
C ILE A 44 3.81 6.42 -6.98
N THR A 45 3.72 6.85 -5.73
CA THR A 45 4.09 6.00 -4.59
C THR A 45 3.20 4.77 -4.48
N ILE A 46 1.87 4.92 -4.67
CA ILE A 46 0.95 3.77 -4.70
C ILE A 46 1.24 2.83 -5.86
N LEU A 47 1.53 3.36 -7.04
CA LEU A 47 1.88 2.55 -8.21
C LEU A 47 3.18 1.75 -8.00
N ILE A 48 4.23 2.40 -7.50
CA ILE A 48 5.53 1.75 -7.25
C ILE A 48 5.37 0.61 -6.25
N GLU A 49 4.75 0.87 -5.10
CA GLU A 49 4.54 -0.17 -4.08
C GLU A 49 3.65 -1.30 -4.62
N GLY A 50 2.60 -0.95 -5.38
CA GLY A 50 1.72 -1.91 -6.03
C GLY A 50 2.46 -2.82 -7.00
N MET A 51 3.36 -2.26 -7.81
CA MET A 51 4.23 -3.03 -8.71
C MET A 51 5.17 -3.94 -7.94
N VAL A 52 5.82 -3.44 -6.88
CA VAL A 52 6.72 -4.23 -6.03
C VAL A 52 6.00 -5.43 -5.41
N ILE A 53 4.77 -5.24 -4.93
CA ILE A 53 3.94 -6.32 -4.36
C ILE A 53 3.52 -7.33 -5.45
N LEU A 54 3.12 -6.86 -6.63
CA LEU A 54 2.75 -7.72 -7.76
C LEU A 54 3.94 -8.59 -8.21
N LEU A 55 5.11 -8.00 -8.35
CA LEU A 55 6.35 -8.71 -8.71
C LEU A 55 6.74 -9.75 -7.65
N ASN A 56 6.43 -9.48 -6.37
CA ASN A 56 6.68 -10.41 -5.27
C ASN A 56 5.49 -11.36 -4.98
N LYS A 57 4.72 -11.74 -6.01
CA LYS A 57 3.61 -12.71 -5.96
C LYS A 57 2.47 -12.32 -5.00
N GLY A 58 2.23 -11.01 -4.84
CA GLY A 58 1.22 -10.50 -3.91
C GLY A 58 1.64 -10.63 -2.43
N ARG A 59 2.94 -10.73 -2.15
CA ARG A 59 3.51 -10.66 -0.80
C ARG A 59 4.36 -9.39 -0.67
N CYS A 60 4.41 -8.80 0.51
CA CYS A 60 5.32 -7.68 0.74
C CYS A 60 6.78 -8.20 0.75
N PRO A 61 7.73 -7.57 0.04
CA PRO A 61 9.14 -7.98 0.04
C PRO A 61 9.76 -7.98 1.44
N LEU A 62 9.29 -7.11 2.34
CA LEU A 62 9.75 -7.06 3.73
C LEU A 62 9.43 -8.37 4.49
N THR A 63 8.31 -9.03 4.17
CA THR A 63 7.96 -10.34 4.74
C THR A 63 8.93 -11.42 4.27
N SER A 64 9.20 -11.48 2.96
CA SER A 64 10.18 -12.42 2.39
C SER A 64 11.59 -12.18 2.95
N LEU A 65 11.96 -10.92 3.16
CA LEU A 65 13.24 -10.54 3.74
C LEU A 65 13.35 -10.98 5.20
N ALA A 66 12.31 -10.78 6.00
CA ALA A 66 12.29 -11.21 7.39
C ALA A 66 12.34 -12.75 7.53
N GLU A 67 11.69 -13.50 6.63
CA GLU A 67 11.81 -14.97 6.58
C GLU A 67 13.25 -15.39 6.28
N LYS A 68 13.93 -14.66 5.37
CA LYS A 68 15.35 -14.90 5.04
C LYS A 68 16.30 -14.59 6.20
N TYR A 69 15.94 -13.70 7.12
CA TYR A 69 16.72 -13.38 8.31
C TYR A 69 16.47 -14.32 9.51
N GLY A 70 15.76 -15.44 9.31
CA GLY A 70 15.60 -16.49 10.33
C GLY A 70 14.37 -16.34 11.22
N ALA A 71 13.39 -15.53 10.82
CA ALA A 71 12.08 -15.57 11.45
C ALA A 71 11.37 -16.89 11.09
N GLU A 72 10.69 -17.49 12.06
CA GLU A 72 9.84 -18.67 11.84
C GLU A 72 8.86 -18.43 10.67
N LYS A 73 8.77 -19.42 9.76
CA LYS A 73 7.83 -19.40 8.63
C LYS A 73 6.41 -19.22 9.15
N GLY A 74 5.84 -18.04 8.95
CA GLY A 74 4.50 -17.71 9.42
C GLY A 74 4.44 -16.78 10.63
N THR A 75 5.52 -16.54 11.36
CA THR A 75 5.53 -15.57 12.49
C THR A 75 5.58 -14.11 11.99
N ILE A 76 5.76 -13.95 10.67
CA ILE A 76 5.72 -12.69 9.90
C ILE A 76 4.47 -12.62 9.03
N THR A 77 3.42 -13.38 9.31
CA THR A 77 2.17 -13.24 8.56
C THR A 77 1.52 -11.88 8.76
N ASP A 78 1.92 -11.10 9.77
CA ASP A 78 1.07 -10.09 10.36
C ASP A 78 1.89 -8.88 10.86
N ILE A 79 1.73 -7.73 10.21
CA ILE A 79 1.42 -6.51 10.99
C ILE A 79 0.02 -6.76 11.59
N PHE A 80 -0.10 -7.64 12.58
CA PHE A 80 -1.41 -8.04 13.14
C PHE A 80 -2.52 -8.49 12.15
N LEU A 81 -2.21 -8.67 10.84
CA LEU A 81 -3.19 -8.95 9.80
C LEU A 81 -3.03 -10.33 9.14
N PRO A 82 -3.99 -11.26 9.30
CA PRO A 82 -3.85 -12.61 8.79
C PRO A 82 -3.68 -12.61 7.27
N LYS A 83 -2.90 -13.57 6.74
CA LYS A 83 -2.57 -13.72 5.30
C LYS A 83 -3.75 -13.54 4.34
N VAL A 84 -4.95 -13.96 4.75
CA VAL A 84 -6.18 -13.83 3.97
C VAL A 84 -6.60 -12.36 3.86
N ILE A 85 -6.53 -11.61 4.97
CA ILE A 85 -6.85 -10.19 5.01
C ILE A 85 -5.77 -9.40 4.27
N ALA A 86 -4.49 -9.67 4.49
CA ALA A 86 -3.42 -8.98 3.77
C ALA A 86 -3.54 -9.15 2.24
N ARG A 87 -3.94 -10.35 1.77
CA ARG A 87 -4.21 -10.62 0.35
C ARG A 87 -5.41 -9.83 -0.17
N ASN A 88 -6.48 -9.74 0.62
CA ASN A 88 -7.69 -9.05 0.18
C ASN A 88 -7.56 -7.53 0.28
N LEU A 89 -6.82 -7.04 1.27
CA LEU A 89 -6.53 -5.62 1.48
C LEU A 89 -5.83 -5.03 0.26
N PHE A 90 -4.79 -5.69 -0.25
CA PHE A 90 -4.12 -5.24 -1.48
C PHE A 90 -5.10 -5.15 -2.66
N ARG A 91 -5.95 -6.16 -2.82
CA ARG A 91 -6.95 -6.20 -3.89
C ARG A 91 -7.97 -5.07 -3.73
N VAL A 92 -8.48 -4.84 -2.51
CA VAL A 92 -9.42 -3.75 -2.19
C VAL A 92 -8.76 -2.40 -2.44
N SER A 93 -7.54 -2.18 -1.95
CA SER A 93 -6.77 -0.95 -2.21
C SER A 93 -6.54 -0.73 -3.70
N LEU A 94 -6.25 -1.78 -4.48
CA LEU A 94 -6.09 -1.68 -5.93
C LEU A 94 -7.40 -1.30 -6.63
N PHE A 95 -8.52 -1.93 -6.26
CA PHE A 95 -9.84 -1.58 -6.81
C PHE A 95 -10.24 -0.14 -6.45
N LEU A 96 -9.99 0.28 -5.20
CA LEU A 96 -10.22 1.66 -4.76
C LEU A 96 -9.37 2.64 -5.56
N PHE A 97 -8.08 2.34 -5.74
CA PHE A 97 -7.18 3.18 -6.52
C PHE A 97 -7.62 3.32 -7.99
N ILE A 98 -8.07 2.23 -8.63
CA ILE A 98 -8.61 2.27 -9.99
C ILE A 98 -9.89 3.12 -10.04
N ALA A 99 -10.78 2.98 -9.05
CA ALA A 99 -11.99 3.79 -8.96
C ALA A 99 -11.67 5.29 -8.76
N GLU A 100 -10.68 5.60 -7.92
CA GLU A 100 -10.17 6.96 -7.70
C GLU A 100 -9.57 7.56 -8.97
N LEU A 101 -8.77 6.79 -9.72
CA LEU A 101 -8.25 7.20 -11.03
C LEU A 101 -9.39 7.47 -12.03
N GLY A 102 -10.41 6.62 -12.06
CA GLY A 102 -11.61 6.83 -12.87
C GLY A 102 -12.34 8.11 -12.48
N LEU A 103 -12.54 8.34 -11.18
CA LEU A 103 -13.16 9.56 -10.65
C LEU A 103 -12.36 10.81 -11.03
N LEU A 104 -11.03 10.77 -10.88
CA LEU A 104 -10.11 11.84 -11.27
C LEU A 104 -10.17 12.12 -12.78
N GLY A 105 -10.15 11.07 -13.61
CA GLY A 105 -10.27 11.19 -15.06
C GLY A 105 -11.60 11.82 -15.48
N ILE A 106 -12.73 11.30 -14.97
CA ILE A 106 -14.06 11.85 -15.23
C ILE A 106 -14.12 13.33 -14.84
N ARG A 107 -13.62 13.68 -13.64
CA ARG A 107 -13.64 15.06 -13.16
C ARG A 107 -12.68 15.98 -13.89
N TYR A 108 -11.60 15.46 -14.46
CA TYR A 108 -10.69 16.21 -15.32
C TYR A 108 -11.32 16.54 -16.68
N PHE A 109 -12.17 15.66 -17.22
CA PHE A 109 -12.87 15.88 -18.50
C PHE A 109 -14.20 16.64 -18.36
N ILE A 110 -14.90 16.51 -17.23
CA ILE A 110 -16.20 17.17 -16.96
C ILE A 110 -16.03 18.52 -16.23
N GLY A 111 -14.88 18.76 -15.60
CA GLY A 111 -14.52 20.03 -14.97
C GLY A 111 -13.87 21.00 -15.94
#